data_AF-A0A2V1D6R2-F1
#
_entry.id   AF-A0A2V1D6R2-F1
#
_cell.length_a   1.000
_cell.length_b   1.000
_cell.length_c   1.000
_cell.angle_alpha   90.00
_cell.angle_beta   90.00
_cell.angle_gamma   90.00
#
_symmetry.space_group_name_H-M   'P 1'
#
loop_
_entity.id
_entity.type
_entity.pdbx_description
1 polymer ?
#
loop_
_entity_poly.entity_id
_entity_poly.type
_entity_poly.pdbx_seq_one_letter_code
_entity_poly.pdbx_strand_id
1 'polypeptide(L)'
;FGTILAVSHAKSKRKAGLLWAANMTGIDVEIPDQPAWTDEDLASIRVGKHKWVNRGSALAWLGHLNALKKFLSTPHETALILEDDADWDIALRSSEVPLAAAALRHLFDTASTAPSSPEPQQYQHQHHMHTHHHSYPSPQRTTPLTSSTDPNYWGPTGSWEILHLGHSDSEQYDRENGATLARIHSNPSTTFPDASLPGEERINPATKTLLYSLAVPLTSRLWHRSHWPLGSYAYGITRAAAQRIVDLYSAGSTGSTSADAFDVVLLELCRDHDWKCWTLEPGLIGEYYTPSEIALANMPEADREKAAVEEIYDTWNLRCAVRQRALWVEEGDEGGRQGMIDRVRRGECPADDEVVEVVGSG
;
A
#
# COMPACT_ATOMS: atom_id res chain seq x y z
N PHE A 1 -11.59 -5.36 0.27
CA PHE A 1 -11.38 -5.66 -1.17
C PHE A 1 -12.00 -7.01 -1.46
N GLY A 2 -12.38 -7.27 -2.71
CA GLY A 2 -12.97 -8.55 -3.09
C GLY A 2 -11.98 -9.72 -2.94
N THR A 3 -10.70 -9.47 -3.23
CA THR A 3 -9.59 -10.40 -2.98
C THR A 3 -8.33 -9.64 -2.54
N ILE A 4 -7.40 -10.33 -1.88
CA ILE A 4 -6.08 -9.80 -1.51
C ILE A 4 -5.03 -10.76 -2.04
N LEU A 5 -4.16 -10.27 -2.91
CA LEU A 5 -3.11 -11.06 -3.56
C LEU A 5 -1.75 -10.51 -3.18
N ALA A 6 -0.82 -11.37 -2.80
CA ALA A 6 0.57 -10.98 -2.57
C ALA A 6 1.49 -11.47 -3.70
N VAL A 7 2.38 -10.59 -4.15
CA VAL A 7 3.42 -10.89 -5.14
C VAL A 7 4.63 -11.43 -4.39
N SER A 8 4.82 -12.74 -4.46
CA SER A 8 5.95 -13.43 -3.85
C SER A 8 6.40 -14.58 -4.73
N HIS A 9 7.71 -14.77 -4.88
CA HIS A 9 8.24 -15.93 -5.59
C HIS A 9 8.32 -17.15 -4.65
N ALA A 10 8.30 -18.36 -5.23
CA ALA A 10 8.17 -19.61 -4.47
C ALA A 10 9.27 -19.87 -3.42
N LYS A 11 10.44 -19.23 -3.54
CA LYS A 11 11.58 -19.39 -2.63
C LYS A 11 11.77 -18.19 -1.68
N SER A 12 10.85 -17.23 -1.68
CA SER A 12 10.96 -16.05 -0.83
C SER A 12 10.94 -16.45 0.64
N LYS A 13 11.96 -16.01 1.38
CA LYS A 13 12.03 -16.22 2.83
C LYS A 13 10.99 -15.38 3.58
N ARG A 14 10.39 -14.39 2.91
CA ARG A 14 9.42 -13.44 3.49
C ARG A 14 8.01 -14.04 3.57
N LYS A 15 7.72 -15.09 2.80
CA LYS A 15 6.39 -15.73 2.70
C LYS A 15 5.85 -16.22 4.05
N ALA A 16 6.68 -16.89 4.86
CA ALA A 16 6.25 -17.41 6.16
C ALA A 16 5.84 -16.28 7.12
N GLY A 17 6.63 -15.20 7.15
CA GLY A 17 6.34 -13.95 7.87
C GLY A 17 5.00 -13.34 7.47
N LEU A 18 4.79 -13.17 6.16
CA LEU A 18 3.56 -12.59 5.62
C LEU A 18 2.32 -13.43 5.94
N LEU A 19 2.39 -14.76 5.78
CA LEU A 19 1.26 -15.65 6.08
C LEU A 19 0.96 -15.70 7.57
N TRP A 20 1.99 -15.59 8.42
CA TRP A 20 1.80 -15.48 9.86
C TRP A 20 1.07 -14.19 10.24
N ALA A 21 1.52 -13.06 9.70
CA ALA A 21 0.87 -11.76 9.86
C ALA A 21 -0.61 -11.77 9.41
N ALA A 22 -0.88 -12.37 8.25
CA ALA A 22 -2.22 -12.55 7.69
C ALA A 22 -3.12 -13.36 8.64
N ASN A 23 -2.63 -14.49 9.16
CA ASN A 23 -3.38 -15.33 10.08
C ASN A 23 -3.70 -14.63 11.41
N MET A 24 -2.71 -13.94 12.01
CA MET A 24 -2.88 -13.20 13.26
C MET A 24 -3.96 -12.13 13.15
N THR A 25 -3.98 -11.39 12.04
CA THR A 25 -4.92 -10.28 11.81
C THR A 25 -6.23 -10.71 11.15
N GLY A 26 -6.37 -12.00 10.81
CA GLY A 26 -7.55 -12.54 10.13
C GLY A 26 -7.77 -11.91 8.76
N ILE A 27 -6.69 -11.65 8.03
CA ILE A 27 -6.66 -11.15 6.67
C ILE A 27 -6.36 -12.33 5.76
N ASP A 28 -7.23 -12.57 4.77
CA ASP A 28 -7.06 -13.67 3.83
C ASP A 28 -6.21 -13.21 2.64
N VAL A 29 -4.92 -13.61 2.66
CA VAL A 29 -3.95 -13.28 1.61
C VAL A 29 -3.67 -14.51 0.77
N GLU A 30 -3.97 -14.45 -0.52
CA GLU A 30 -3.58 -15.47 -1.48
C GLU A 30 -2.23 -15.09 -2.12
N ILE A 31 -1.31 -16.05 -2.23
CA ILE A 31 -0.05 -15.89 -2.97
C ILE A 31 -0.16 -16.73 -4.25
N PRO A 32 -0.40 -16.11 -5.42
CA PRO A 32 -0.46 -16.85 -6.67
C PRO A 32 0.87 -17.52 -6.98
N ASP A 33 0.83 -18.77 -7.44
CA ASP A 33 2.04 -19.46 -7.89
C ASP A 33 2.70 -18.69 -9.05
N GLN A 34 3.99 -18.42 -8.89
CA GLN A 34 4.79 -17.77 -9.92
C GLN A 34 5.38 -18.82 -10.86
N PRO A 35 5.13 -18.74 -12.18
CA PRO A 35 5.78 -19.59 -13.16
C PRO A 35 7.31 -19.54 -13.07
N ALA A 36 7.96 -20.60 -13.55
CA ALA A 36 9.38 -20.54 -13.86
C ALA A 36 9.57 -19.70 -15.14
N TRP A 37 9.78 -18.39 -14.97
CA TRP A 37 9.98 -17.45 -16.06
C TRP A 37 11.22 -17.78 -16.89
N THR A 38 11.04 -17.89 -18.20
CA THR A 38 12.12 -18.13 -19.16
C THR A 38 12.87 -16.84 -19.50
N ASP A 39 14.04 -16.96 -20.12
CA ASP A 39 14.75 -15.78 -20.62
C ASP A 39 13.97 -15.06 -21.73
N GLU A 40 13.10 -15.78 -22.46
CA GLU A 40 12.18 -15.18 -23.43
C GLU A 40 11.09 -14.34 -22.74
N ASP A 41 10.52 -14.83 -21.64
CA ASP A 41 9.55 -14.07 -20.83
C ASP A 41 10.18 -12.78 -20.30
N LEU A 42 11.39 -12.87 -19.75
CA LEU A 42 12.14 -11.70 -19.27
C LEU A 42 12.45 -10.72 -20.41
N ALA A 43 12.84 -11.25 -21.58
CA ALA A 43 13.12 -10.47 -22.78
C ALA A 43 11.86 -9.80 -23.39
N SER A 44 10.67 -10.29 -23.04
CA SER A 44 9.40 -9.70 -23.45
C SER A 44 9.08 -8.41 -22.70
N ILE A 45 9.62 -8.24 -21.48
CA ILE A 45 9.50 -7.00 -20.71
C ILE A 45 10.44 -5.96 -21.30
N ARG A 46 9.87 -5.01 -22.05
CA ARG A 46 10.61 -3.97 -22.76
C ARG A 46 10.12 -2.59 -22.37
N VAL A 47 11.08 -1.68 -22.27
CA VAL A 47 10.85 -0.29 -21.92
C VAL A 47 11.26 0.58 -23.11
N GLY A 48 10.33 1.39 -23.60
CA GLY A 48 10.45 2.11 -24.85
C GLY A 48 10.69 1.18 -26.04
N LYS A 49 11.24 1.73 -27.13
CA LYS A 49 11.40 0.96 -28.37
C LYS A 49 12.55 -0.06 -28.32
N HIS A 50 13.54 0.11 -27.42
CA HIS A 50 14.81 -0.63 -27.50
C HIS A 50 15.51 -0.90 -26.16
N LYS A 51 14.94 -0.56 -24.99
CA LYS A 51 15.64 -0.70 -23.71
C LYS A 51 15.19 -1.97 -22.96
N TRP A 52 16.19 -2.73 -22.51
CA TRP A 52 15.99 -3.91 -21.67
C TRP A 52 15.84 -3.50 -20.21
N VAL A 53 14.94 -4.18 -19.52
CA VAL A 53 14.82 -4.12 -18.07
C VAL A 53 15.80 -5.13 -17.46
N ASN A 54 16.42 -4.80 -16.32
CA ASN A 54 17.29 -5.74 -15.62
C ASN A 54 16.50 -6.97 -15.12
N ARG A 55 17.18 -8.07 -14.81
CA ARG A 55 16.52 -9.34 -14.47
C ARG A 55 15.57 -9.21 -13.29
N GLY A 56 16.00 -8.59 -12.20
CA GLY A 56 15.19 -8.42 -10.99
C GLY A 56 13.93 -7.61 -11.25
N SER A 57 14.05 -6.48 -11.94
CA SER A 57 12.91 -5.64 -12.31
C SER A 57 11.96 -6.37 -13.27
N ALA A 58 12.46 -7.14 -14.24
CA ALA A 58 11.63 -7.93 -15.14
C ALA A 58 10.86 -9.05 -14.40
N LEU A 59 11.48 -9.67 -13.38
CA LEU A 59 10.80 -10.64 -12.52
C LEU A 59 9.71 -9.99 -11.67
N ALA A 60 9.95 -8.79 -11.12
CA ALA A 60 8.92 -8.02 -10.41
C ALA A 60 7.73 -7.70 -11.34
N TRP A 61 8.01 -7.19 -12.54
CA TRP A 61 7.02 -6.95 -13.60
C TRP A 61 6.13 -8.17 -13.87
N LEU A 62 6.75 -9.32 -14.14
CA LEU A 62 6.04 -10.56 -14.41
C LEU A 62 5.24 -11.03 -13.18
N GLY A 63 5.78 -10.84 -11.98
CA GLY A 63 5.11 -11.13 -10.71
C GLY A 63 3.80 -10.38 -10.53
N HIS A 64 3.82 -9.06 -10.71
CA HIS A 64 2.62 -8.22 -10.63
C HIS A 64 1.62 -8.54 -11.75
N LEU A 65 2.08 -8.73 -13.00
CA LEU A 65 1.19 -9.12 -14.10
C LEU A 65 0.52 -10.47 -13.85
N ASN A 66 1.22 -11.43 -13.26
CA ASN A 66 0.65 -12.71 -12.87
C ASN A 66 -0.42 -12.54 -11.78
N ALA A 67 -0.17 -11.71 -10.76
CA ALA A 67 -1.17 -11.40 -9.74
C ALA A 67 -2.41 -10.70 -10.32
N LEU A 68 -2.24 -9.73 -11.23
CA LEU A 68 -3.36 -9.08 -11.91
C LEU A 68 -4.16 -10.07 -12.79
N LYS A 69 -3.49 -10.96 -13.53
CA LYS A 69 -4.16 -12.02 -14.30
C LYS A 69 -4.94 -12.97 -13.39
N LYS A 70 -4.37 -13.34 -12.25
CA LYS A 70 -5.05 -14.13 -11.22
C LYS A 70 -6.29 -13.41 -10.71
N PHE A 71 -6.21 -12.13 -10.35
CA PHE A 71 -7.37 -11.32 -9.96
C PHE A 71 -8.46 -11.32 -11.05
N LEU A 72 -8.07 -11.08 -12.31
CA LEU A 72 -8.99 -11.09 -13.45
C LEU A 72 -9.63 -12.47 -13.70
N SER A 73 -9.08 -13.56 -13.20
CA SER A 73 -9.71 -14.89 -13.26
C SER A 73 -10.83 -15.10 -12.23
N THR A 74 -10.94 -14.22 -11.22
CA THR A 74 -11.97 -14.27 -10.17
C THR A 74 -13.20 -13.42 -10.54
N PRO A 75 -14.36 -13.59 -9.88
CA PRO A 75 -15.52 -12.72 -10.07
C PRO A 75 -15.44 -11.39 -9.30
N HIS A 76 -14.32 -11.10 -8.64
CA HIS A 76 -14.19 -9.90 -7.81
C HIS A 76 -13.99 -8.63 -8.67
N GLU A 77 -14.56 -7.52 -8.20
CA GLU A 77 -14.47 -6.20 -8.85
C GLU A 77 -13.32 -5.34 -8.33
N THR A 78 -12.79 -5.66 -7.15
CA THR A 78 -11.67 -4.94 -6.53
C THR A 78 -10.68 -5.94 -5.93
N ALA A 79 -9.39 -5.63 -6.04
CA ALA A 79 -8.32 -6.36 -5.38
C ALA A 79 -7.42 -5.41 -4.59
N LEU A 80 -6.81 -5.94 -3.55
CA LEU A 80 -5.60 -5.39 -2.95
C LEU A 80 -4.43 -6.22 -3.43
N ILE A 81 -3.41 -5.59 -4.00
CA ILE A 81 -2.15 -6.23 -4.33
C ILE A 81 -1.12 -5.81 -3.30
N LEU A 82 -0.39 -6.77 -2.74
CA LEU A 82 0.67 -6.60 -1.74
C LEU A 82 2.01 -7.08 -2.28
N GLU A 83 3.11 -6.44 -1.90
CA GLU A 83 4.44 -7.04 -1.96
C GLU A 83 4.66 -7.96 -0.75
N ASP A 84 5.63 -8.89 -0.84
CA ASP A 84 5.86 -9.87 0.23
C ASP A 84 6.66 -9.35 1.42
N ASP A 85 7.17 -8.12 1.32
CA ASP A 85 7.69 -7.28 2.38
C ASP A 85 6.66 -6.25 2.88
N ALA A 86 5.36 -6.39 2.56
CA ALA A 86 4.33 -5.58 3.20
C ALA A 86 4.21 -5.87 4.71
N ASP A 87 3.98 -4.83 5.51
CA ASP A 87 3.62 -4.88 6.93
C ASP A 87 2.44 -3.94 7.22
N TRP A 88 1.68 -4.20 8.29
CA TRP A 88 0.51 -3.42 8.67
C TRP A 88 0.25 -3.44 10.17
N ASP A 89 -0.56 -2.48 10.65
CA ASP A 89 -0.94 -2.43 12.05
C ASP A 89 -1.90 -3.58 12.41
N ILE A 90 -1.81 -4.14 13.61
CA ILE A 90 -2.81 -5.11 14.10
C ILE A 90 -4.25 -4.57 14.02
N ALA A 91 -4.42 -3.25 14.05
CA ALA A 91 -5.69 -2.55 13.96
C ALA A 91 -6.21 -2.37 12.51
N LEU A 92 -5.44 -2.78 11.48
CA LEU A 92 -5.74 -2.55 10.06
C LEU A 92 -7.19 -2.91 9.71
N ARG A 93 -7.60 -4.12 10.11
CA ARG A 93 -8.92 -4.66 9.79
C ARG A 93 -10.04 -4.05 10.65
N SER A 94 -9.74 -3.70 11.91
CA SER A 94 -10.74 -3.29 12.90
C SER A 94 -11.04 -1.80 12.92
N SER A 95 -10.08 -0.95 12.58
CA SER A 95 -10.24 0.51 12.62
C SER A 95 -9.77 1.21 11.35
N GLU A 96 -8.56 0.91 10.88
CA GLU A 96 -7.92 1.74 9.85
C GLU A 96 -8.62 1.66 8.49
N VAL A 97 -8.87 0.44 7.99
CA VAL A 97 -9.60 0.22 6.74
C VAL A 97 -11.03 0.78 6.79
N PRO A 98 -11.84 0.54 7.84
CA PRO A 98 -13.13 1.19 7.99
C PRO A 98 -13.09 2.72 7.95
N LEU A 99 -12.15 3.36 8.67
CA LEU A 99 -11.99 4.81 8.71
C LEU A 99 -11.58 5.37 7.35
N ALA A 100 -10.52 4.80 6.74
CA ALA A 100 -10.02 5.23 5.45
C ALA A 100 -11.08 5.08 4.34
N ALA A 101 -11.80 3.96 4.32
CA ALA A 101 -12.85 3.74 3.33
C ALA A 101 -14.03 4.70 3.53
N ALA A 102 -14.43 4.98 4.76
CA ALA A 102 -15.49 5.95 5.06
C ALA A 102 -15.13 7.38 4.61
N ALA A 103 -13.90 7.82 4.90
CA ALA A 103 -13.42 9.12 4.45
C ALA A 103 -13.36 9.22 2.91
N LEU A 104 -12.89 8.17 2.23
CA LEU A 104 -12.82 8.16 0.77
C LEU A 104 -14.22 8.22 0.12
N ARG A 105 -15.20 7.48 0.65
CA ARG A 105 -16.60 7.57 0.17
C ARG A 105 -17.15 8.98 0.33
N HIS A 106 -16.94 9.60 1.49
CA HIS A 106 -17.36 10.98 1.74
C HIS A 106 -16.71 11.97 0.76
N LEU A 107 -15.44 11.77 0.40
CA LEU A 107 -14.75 12.57 -0.61
C LEU A 107 -15.43 12.47 -1.99
N PHE A 108 -15.87 11.27 -2.40
CA PHE A 108 -16.56 11.09 -3.68
C PHE A 108 -17.97 11.69 -3.70
N ASP A 109 -18.69 11.61 -2.59
CA ASP A 109 -20.03 12.18 -2.46
C ASP A 109 -19.99 13.71 -2.52
N THR A 110 -19.04 14.33 -1.81
CA THR A 110 -18.84 15.79 -1.81
C THR A 110 -18.39 16.31 -3.17
N ALA A 111 -17.47 15.62 -3.85
CA ALA A 111 -17.03 15.99 -5.20
C ALA A 111 -18.17 15.93 -6.24
N SER A 112 -19.10 14.97 -6.08
CA SER A 112 -20.24 14.81 -6.99
C SER A 112 -21.34 15.85 -6.80
N THR A 113 -21.39 16.50 -5.63
CA THR A 113 -22.41 17.50 -5.28
C THR A 113 -21.93 18.95 -5.43
N ALA A 114 -20.64 19.15 -5.75
CA ALA A 114 -20.10 20.48 -6.01
C ALA A 114 -20.79 21.09 -7.25
N PRO A 115 -21.44 22.26 -7.15
CA PRO A 115 -22.00 22.93 -8.31
C PRO A 115 -20.87 23.24 -9.31
N SER A 116 -21.09 22.93 -10.59
CA SER A 116 -20.16 23.31 -11.67
C SER A 116 -19.90 24.82 -11.60
N SER A 117 -18.70 25.23 -11.18
CA SER A 117 -18.35 26.64 -11.01
C SER A 117 -18.59 27.44 -12.31
N PRO A 118 -19.20 28.64 -12.24
CA PRO A 118 -19.16 29.60 -13.34
C PRO A 118 -17.73 30.14 -13.56
N GLU A 119 -17.48 30.62 -14.78
CA GLU A 119 -16.25 31.26 -15.28
C GLU A 119 -15.51 32.19 -14.30
N PRO A 120 -14.18 32.39 -14.45
CA PRO A 120 -13.36 33.09 -13.47
C PRO A 120 -13.69 34.59 -13.43
N GLN A 121 -14.30 35.04 -12.33
CA GLN A 121 -14.23 36.44 -11.93
C GLN A 121 -13.03 36.66 -11.02
N GLN A 122 -12.27 37.73 -11.30
CA GLN A 122 -11.03 38.11 -10.63
C GLN A 122 -11.14 38.05 -9.10
N TYR A 123 -10.33 37.21 -8.47
CA TYR A 123 -10.24 37.06 -7.02
C TYR A 123 -9.66 38.32 -6.36
N GLN A 124 -10.46 39.00 -5.54
CA GLN A 124 -9.96 39.86 -4.47
C GLN A 124 -9.65 38.99 -3.24
N HIS A 125 -8.43 39.14 -2.72
CA HIS A 125 -7.96 38.47 -1.50
C HIS A 125 -8.81 38.87 -0.29
N GLN A 126 -9.52 37.90 0.30
CA GLN A 126 -9.92 37.96 1.71
C GLN A 126 -9.66 36.60 2.35
N HIS A 127 -8.66 36.56 3.22
CA HIS A 127 -8.39 35.43 4.11
C HIS A 127 -9.50 35.34 5.15
N HIS A 128 -10.33 34.30 5.06
CA HIS A 128 -11.19 33.83 6.15
C HIS A 128 -11.00 32.32 6.29
N MET A 129 -10.17 31.92 7.26
CA MET A 129 -10.03 30.52 7.67
C MET A 129 -11.28 30.13 8.46
N HIS A 130 -12.22 29.44 7.81
CA HIS A 130 -13.30 28.74 8.50
C HIS A 130 -12.87 27.30 8.79
N THR A 131 -12.61 26.99 10.06
CA THR A 131 -12.43 25.62 10.54
C THR A 131 -13.79 24.93 10.62
N HIS A 132 -14.19 24.24 9.56
CA HIS A 132 -15.35 23.36 9.62
C HIS A 132 -15.01 22.10 10.42
N HIS A 133 -15.40 22.07 11.69
CA HIS A 133 -15.41 20.85 12.50
C HIS A 133 -16.49 19.90 11.97
N HIS A 134 -16.12 18.99 11.06
CA HIS A 134 -17.00 17.89 10.66
C HIS A 134 -16.89 16.77 11.70
N SER A 135 -18.03 16.47 12.34
CA SER A 135 -18.14 15.39 13.31
C SER A 135 -18.15 14.06 12.57
N TYR A 136 -17.01 13.38 12.52
CA TYR A 136 -16.98 11.97 12.11
C TYR A 136 -17.75 11.13 13.14
N PRO A 137 -18.62 10.20 12.72
CA PRO A 137 -19.30 9.33 13.66
C PRO A 137 -18.26 8.54 14.45
N SER A 138 -18.32 8.63 15.79
CA SER A 138 -17.50 7.79 16.67
C SER A 138 -17.69 6.32 16.30
N PRO A 139 -16.63 5.49 16.35
CA PRO A 139 -16.73 4.07 16.05
C PRO A 139 -17.75 3.43 17.00
N GLN A 140 -18.93 3.09 16.48
CA GLN A 140 -19.95 2.40 17.22
C GLN A 140 -19.48 0.96 17.46
N ARG A 141 -19.36 0.61 18.75
CA ARG A 141 -19.51 -0.71 19.37
C ARG A 141 -19.49 -1.90 18.38
N THR A 142 -18.31 -2.54 18.30
CA THR A 142 -18.00 -3.88 17.75
C THR A 142 -19.17 -4.61 17.08
N THR A 143 -19.49 -4.22 15.85
CA THR A 143 -20.08 -5.17 14.91
C THR A 143 -19.04 -6.29 14.68
N PRO A 144 -19.45 -7.56 14.55
CA PRO A 144 -18.53 -8.61 14.14
C PRO A 144 -17.86 -8.16 12.84
N LEU A 145 -16.52 -8.23 12.75
CA LEU A 145 -15.81 -7.98 11.50
C LEU A 145 -16.24 -9.04 10.48
N THR A 146 -17.27 -8.75 9.70
CA THR A 146 -17.69 -9.56 8.56
C THR A 146 -16.95 -9.06 7.33
N SER A 147 -16.42 -9.98 6.53
CA SER A 147 -15.90 -9.63 5.20
C SER A 147 -17.01 -8.97 4.38
N SER A 148 -16.79 -7.74 3.95
CA SER A 148 -17.70 -7.09 3.00
C SER A 148 -17.37 -7.58 1.60
N THR A 149 -18.38 -8.09 0.89
CA THR A 149 -18.30 -8.41 -0.54
C THR A 149 -18.79 -7.25 -1.40
N ASP A 150 -19.08 -6.09 -0.80
CA ASP A 150 -19.54 -4.91 -1.53
C ASP A 150 -18.39 -4.38 -2.42
N PRO A 151 -18.54 -4.41 -3.76
CA PRO A 151 -17.53 -3.87 -4.65
C PRO A 151 -17.31 -2.37 -4.45
N ASN A 152 -18.29 -1.67 -3.87
CA ASN A 152 -18.24 -0.23 -3.59
C ASN A 152 -17.82 0.09 -2.15
N TYR A 153 -17.22 -0.87 -1.42
CA TYR A 153 -16.75 -0.63 -0.05
C TYR A 153 -15.81 0.58 0.04
N TRP A 154 -14.91 0.78 -0.93
CA TRP A 154 -14.02 1.96 -0.98
C TRP A 154 -14.63 3.17 -1.72
N GLY A 155 -15.90 3.09 -2.10
CA GLY A 155 -16.59 4.01 -3.01
C GLY A 155 -16.86 3.38 -4.37
N PRO A 156 -17.72 4.03 -5.20
CA PRO A 156 -18.09 3.51 -6.50
C PRO A 156 -16.85 3.15 -7.34
N THR A 157 -16.81 1.95 -7.91
CA THR A 157 -15.64 1.49 -8.71
C THR A 157 -15.38 2.31 -9.97
N GLY A 158 -16.31 3.20 -10.36
CA GLY A 158 -16.11 4.20 -11.42
C GLY A 158 -15.44 5.49 -10.94
N SER A 159 -15.25 5.70 -9.64
CA SER A 159 -14.69 6.92 -9.05
C SER A 159 -13.19 6.82 -8.75
N TRP A 160 -12.61 5.64 -8.85
CA TRP A 160 -11.19 5.37 -8.63
C TRP A 160 -10.69 4.20 -9.49
N GLU A 161 -9.42 4.21 -9.87
CA GLU A 161 -8.75 3.10 -10.57
C GLU A 161 -7.71 2.44 -9.68
N ILE A 162 -6.90 3.23 -8.97
CA ILE A 162 -5.83 2.76 -8.07
C ILE A 162 -5.94 3.50 -6.73
N LEU A 163 -5.76 2.78 -5.62
CA LEU A 163 -5.59 3.36 -4.29
C LEU A 163 -4.19 2.99 -3.78
N HIS A 164 -3.32 3.98 -3.58
CA HIS A 164 -2.02 3.76 -2.96
C HIS A 164 -2.20 3.72 -1.44
N LEU A 165 -2.16 2.50 -0.87
CA LEU A 165 -2.35 2.25 0.56
C LEU A 165 -1.04 1.94 1.28
N GLY A 166 -0.02 1.53 0.53
CA GLY A 166 1.36 1.41 0.97
C GLY A 166 2.29 1.73 -0.19
N HIS A 167 3.09 2.76 -0.03
CA HIS A 167 3.98 3.29 -1.06
C HIS A 167 5.21 3.93 -0.38
N SER A 168 6.27 4.15 -1.16
CA SER A 168 7.44 4.90 -0.69
C SER A 168 7.08 6.37 -0.46
N ASP A 169 7.77 7.00 0.48
CA ASP A 169 7.64 8.40 0.88
C ASP A 169 8.22 9.40 -0.15
N SER A 170 8.41 8.96 -1.39
CA SER A 170 9.05 9.72 -2.47
C SER A 170 8.22 10.87 -3.06
N GLU A 171 7.01 11.15 -2.56
CA GLU A 171 6.32 12.41 -2.89
C GLU A 171 7.20 13.64 -2.55
N GLN A 172 8.21 13.44 -1.72
CA GLN A 172 9.27 14.39 -1.43
C GLN A 172 10.08 14.85 -2.67
N TYR A 173 10.20 14.04 -3.72
CA TYR A 173 11.03 14.37 -4.91
C TYR A 173 10.55 15.64 -5.63
N ASP A 174 9.32 16.07 -5.39
CA ASP A 174 8.75 17.30 -5.97
C ASP A 174 8.80 18.51 -5.01
N ARG A 175 9.37 18.37 -3.80
CA ARG A 175 9.57 19.52 -2.88
C ARG A 175 10.59 20.52 -3.39
N GLU A 176 11.51 20.11 -4.24
CA GLU A 176 12.43 21.04 -4.90
C GLU A 176 11.70 22.06 -5.80
N ASN A 177 10.46 21.75 -6.23
CA ASN A 177 9.66 22.61 -7.12
C ASN A 177 8.34 23.11 -6.52
N GLY A 178 7.92 22.63 -5.34
CA GLY A 178 6.70 23.05 -4.65
C GLY A 178 5.38 22.66 -5.33
N ALA A 179 5.42 21.87 -6.41
CA ALA A 179 4.24 21.56 -7.21
C ALA A 179 3.29 20.60 -6.50
N THR A 180 3.78 19.67 -5.67
CA THR A 180 2.95 18.70 -4.95
C THR A 180 1.99 19.37 -3.97
N LEU A 181 2.44 20.34 -3.17
CA LEU A 181 1.56 21.06 -2.25
C LEU A 181 0.47 21.83 -3.01
N ALA A 182 0.85 22.56 -4.06
CA ALA A 182 -0.10 23.29 -4.89
C ALA A 182 -1.12 22.35 -5.55
N ARG A 183 -0.70 21.16 -5.99
CA ARG A 183 -1.58 20.14 -6.58
C ARG A 183 -2.54 19.55 -5.55
N ILE A 184 -2.07 19.17 -4.36
CA ILE A 184 -2.95 18.65 -3.30
C ILE A 184 -3.99 19.71 -2.92
N HIS A 185 -3.58 20.98 -2.78
CA HIS A 185 -4.51 22.08 -2.49
C HIS A 185 -5.51 22.36 -3.63
N SER A 186 -5.12 22.15 -4.88
CA SER A 186 -5.95 22.43 -6.05
C SER A 186 -6.84 21.25 -6.47
N ASN A 187 -6.74 20.11 -5.78
CA ASN A 187 -7.52 18.91 -6.07
C ASN A 187 -8.35 18.49 -4.84
N PRO A 188 -9.42 17.70 -5.03
CA PRO A 188 -10.17 17.18 -3.90
C PRO A 188 -9.26 16.36 -2.97
N SER A 189 -9.43 16.59 -1.67
CA SER A 189 -8.74 15.87 -0.60
C SER A 189 -9.63 15.85 0.65
N THR A 190 -9.39 14.92 1.56
CA THR A 190 -10.09 14.90 2.85
C THR A 190 -9.18 14.39 3.95
N THR A 191 -9.32 14.96 5.15
CA THR A 191 -8.58 14.55 6.34
C THR A 191 -9.51 13.97 7.38
N PHE A 192 -9.05 12.92 8.08
CA PHE A 192 -9.83 12.29 9.14
C PHE A 192 -8.92 11.86 10.29
N PRO A 193 -9.39 11.95 11.55
CA PRO A 193 -8.60 11.51 12.70
C PRO A 193 -8.47 9.99 12.69
N ASP A 194 -7.28 9.50 13.06
CA ASP A 194 -7.03 8.08 13.26
C ASP A 194 -6.18 7.87 14.51
N ALA A 195 -6.79 7.24 15.52
CA ALA A 195 -6.16 6.96 16.80
C ALA A 195 -5.22 5.75 16.75
N SER A 196 -5.12 5.03 15.62
CA SER A 196 -4.13 3.96 15.44
C SER A 196 -2.75 4.48 15.08
N LEU A 197 -2.64 5.72 14.58
CA LEU A 197 -1.36 6.30 14.17
C LEU A 197 -0.36 6.33 15.34
N PRO A 198 0.93 6.08 15.08
CA PRO A 198 1.94 6.06 16.13
C PRO A 198 2.29 7.48 16.60
N GLY A 199 3.16 7.56 17.62
CA GLY A 199 3.78 8.81 18.03
C GLY A 199 4.58 9.46 16.91
N GLU A 200 4.79 10.77 17.01
CA GLU A 200 5.46 11.60 16.01
C GLU A 200 6.87 11.10 15.63
N GLU A 201 7.55 10.44 16.56
CA GLU A 201 8.87 9.83 16.40
C GLU A 201 8.88 8.60 15.48
N ARG A 202 7.73 7.96 15.25
CA ARG A 202 7.57 6.81 14.36
C ARG A 202 6.73 7.10 13.12
N ILE A 203 6.39 8.37 12.89
CA ILE A 203 5.90 8.82 11.58
C ILE A 203 7.11 9.07 10.69
N ASN A 204 7.06 8.53 9.46
CA ASN A 204 8.11 8.71 8.49
C ASN A 204 8.44 10.23 8.33
N PRO A 205 9.72 10.64 8.32
CA PRO A 205 10.09 12.06 8.23
C PRO A 205 9.53 12.83 7.02
N ALA A 206 9.47 12.19 5.85
CA ALA A 206 8.93 12.79 4.65
C ALA A 206 7.40 12.93 4.73
N THR A 207 6.67 11.89 5.16
CA THR A 207 5.23 11.96 5.44
C THR A 207 4.91 13.05 6.47
N LYS A 208 5.65 13.09 7.59
CA LYS A 208 5.52 14.12 8.62
C LYS A 208 5.66 15.53 8.04
N THR A 209 6.64 15.72 7.16
CA THR A 209 6.85 17.05 6.58
C THR A 209 5.78 17.43 5.56
N LEU A 210 5.26 16.48 4.79
CA LEU A 210 4.10 16.69 3.92
C LEU A 210 2.88 17.16 4.74
N LEU A 211 2.51 16.40 5.78
CA LEU A 211 1.36 16.71 6.63
C LEU A 211 1.48 18.07 7.30
N TYR A 212 2.66 18.41 7.85
CA TYR A 212 2.90 19.75 8.40
C TYR A 212 2.77 20.86 7.37
N SER A 213 3.28 20.64 6.15
CA SER A 213 3.20 21.65 5.08
C SER A 213 1.75 21.89 4.64
N LEU A 214 0.88 20.90 4.81
CA LEU A 214 -0.56 20.97 4.53
C LEU A 214 -1.41 21.33 5.77
N ALA A 215 -0.78 21.61 6.91
CA ALA A 215 -1.44 21.84 8.21
C ALA A 215 -2.38 20.69 8.64
N VAL A 216 -2.04 19.45 8.30
CA VAL A 216 -2.74 18.25 8.75
C VAL A 216 -2.12 17.76 10.07
N PRO A 217 -2.93 17.52 11.12
CA PRO A 217 -2.42 16.95 12.38
C PRO A 217 -1.81 15.56 12.18
N LEU A 218 -0.71 15.24 12.87
CA LEU A 218 -0.09 13.90 12.82
C LEU A 218 -0.96 12.78 13.44
N THR A 219 -2.07 13.14 14.08
CA THR A 219 -3.11 12.22 14.57
C THR A 219 -4.23 12.01 13.55
N SER A 220 -4.02 12.43 12.31
CA SER A 220 -4.98 12.34 11.21
C SER A 220 -4.32 11.78 9.97
N ARG A 221 -5.11 11.10 9.15
CA ARG A 221 -4.73 10.71 7.79
C ARG A 221 -5.34 11.68 6.79
N LEU A 222 -4.76 11.71 5.59
CA LEU A 222 -5.12 12.54 4.46
C LEU A 222 -5.32 11.64 3.23
N TRP A 223 -6.51 11.66 2.65
CA TRP A 223 -6.70 11.23 1.26
C TRP A 223 -6.48 12.42 0.35
N HIS A 224 -5.71 12.23 -0.73
CA HIS A 224 -5.56 13.22 -1.78
C HIS A 224 -5.40 12.55 -3.15
N ARG A 225 -5.59 13.34 -4.20
CA ARG A 225 -5.30 12.89 -5.56
C ARG A 225 -3.82 12.56 -5.69
N SER A 226 -3.50 11.37 -6.19
CA SER A 226 -2.10 10.96 -6.36
C SER A 226 -1.40 11.81 -7.41
N HIS A 227 -0.15 12.18 -7.13
CA HIS A 227 0.73 12.84 -8.11
C HIS A 227 2.03 12.08 -8.33
N TRP A 228 2.67 11.61 -7.24
CA TRP A 228 3.94 10.89 -7.30
C TRP A 228 3.96 9.66 -6.37
N PRO A 229 3.04 8.70 -6.51
CA PRO A 229 2.96 7.57 -5.59
C PRO A 229 3.93 6.44 -5.99
N LEU A 230 5.23 6.63 -5.78
CA LEU A 230 6.24 5.59 -6.08
C LEU A 230 6.22 4.47 -5.03
N GLY A 231 6.62 3.26 -5.40
CA GLY A 231 6.56 2.08 -4.56
C GLY A 231 5.19 1.41 -4.62
N SER A 232 5.19 0.08 -4.49
CA SER A 232 3.98 -0.75 -4.64
C SER A 232 3.79 -1.74 -3.49
N TYR A 233 4.28 -1.40 -2.28
CA TYR A 233 4.10 -2.21 -1.06
C TYR A 233 2.65 -2.68 -0.93
N ALA A 234 1.69 -1.78 -1.18
CA ALA A 234 0.30 -2.14 -1.36
C ALA A 234 -0.50 -1.14 -2.21
N TYR A 235 -1.26 -1.66 -3.18
CA TYR A 235 -2.22 -0.88 -3.94
C TYR A 235 -3.55 -1.60 -4.13
N GLY A 236 -4.63 -0.86 -3.89
CA GLY A 236 -5.97 -1.25 -4.30
C GLY A 236 -6.15 -1.01 -5.79
N ILE A 237 -6.83 -1.90 -6.50
CA ILE A 237 -7.09 -1.76 -7.94
C ILE A 237 -8.50 -2.24 -8.30
N THR A 238 -9.16 -1.54 -9.22
CA THR A 238 -10.43 -2.01 -9.80
C THR A 238 -10.20 -3.02 -10.90
N ARG A 239 -11.18 -3.88 -11.15
CA ARG A 239 -11.13 -4.87 -12.23
C ARG A 239 -10.90 -4.25 -13.59
N ALA A 240 -11.58 -3.14 -13.89
CA ALA A 240 -11.42 -2.40 -15.14
C ALA A 240 -9.99 -1.84 -15.28
N ALA A 241 -9.41 -1.29 -14.21
CA ALA A 241 -8.03 -0.81 -14.18
C ALA A 241 -7.03 -1.96 -14.38
N ALA A 242 -7.21 -3.09 -13.69
CA ALA A 242 -6.36 -4.27 -13.84
C ALA A 242 -6.35 -4.81 -15.27
N GLN A 243 -7.52 -4.89 -15.93
CA GLN A 243 -7.61 -5.31 -17.33
C GLN A 243 -6.82 -4.39 -18.24
N ARG A 244 -6.93 -3.06 -18.06
CA ARG A 244 -6.16 -2.07 -18.82
C ARG A 244 -4.64 -2.28 -18.67
N ILE A 245 -4.15 -2.50 -17.46
CA ILE A 245 -2.71 -2.77 -17.22
C ILE A 245 -2.30 -4.05 -17.95
N VAL A 246 -3.06 -5.14 -17.79
CA VAL A 246 -2.74 -6.42 -18.44
C VAL A 246 -2.76 -6.31 -19.96
N ASP A 247 -3.70 -5.58 -20.56
CA ASP A 247 -3.79 -5.37 -22.01
C ASP A 247 -2.60 -4.55 -22.54
N LEU A 248 -2.19 -3.52 -21.79
CA LEU A 248 -1.07 -2.65 -22.13
C LEU A 248 0.29 -3.36 -22.05
N TYR A 249 0.46 -4.26 -21.08
CA TYR A 249 1.77 -4.79 -20.70
C TYR A 249 1.91 -6.32 -20.80
N SER A 250 0.92 -7.03 -21.35
CA SER A 250 1.10 -8.44 -21.70
C SER A 250 2.08 -8.59 -22.86
N ALA A 251 2.88 -9.67 -22.82
CA ALA A 251 3.95 -9.97 -23.77
C ALA A 251 3.52 -9.75 -25.24
N GLY A 252 4.10 -8.75 -25.89
CA GLY A 252 3.86 -8.41 -27.30
C GLY A 252 3.16 -7.07 -27.54
N SER A 253 2.46 -6.52 -26.56
CA SER A 253 1.98 -5.14 -26.61
C SER A 253 3.16 -4.20 -26.32
N THR A 254 3.64 -3.48 -27.33
CA THR A 254 4.58 -2.37 -27.12
C THR A 254 3.87 -1.21 -26.43
N GLY A 255 3.45 -1.39 -25.18
CA GLY A 255 3.12 -0.29 -24.30
C GLY A 255 4.39 0.56 -24.20
N SER A 256 4.35 1.77 -24.71
CA SER A 256 5.49 2.69 -24.78
C SER A 256 5.87 3.24 -23.40
N THR A 257 5.88 2.43 -22.34
CA THR A 257 6.35 2.91 -21.04
C THR A 257 7.87 3.08 -21.09
N SER A 258 8.35 4.18 -20.56
CA SER A 258 9.76 4.47 -20.32
C SER A 258 10.25 3.98 -18.94
N ALA A 259 9.39 3.32 -18.18
CA ALA A 259 9.63 2.92 -16.80
C ALA A 259 10.37 1.59 -16.67
N ASP A 260 11.57 1.62 -16.10
CA ASP A 260 12.36 0.42 -15.82
C ASP A 260 11.78 -0.46 -14.68
N ALA A 261 10.76 0.00 -13.95
CA ALA A 261 10.15 -0.69 -12.80
C ALA A 261 8.61 -0.60 -12.81
N PHE A 262 7.94 -1.58 -12.21
CA PHE A 262 6.47 -1.71 -12.24
C PHE A 262 5.77 -0.58 -11.48
N ASP A 263 6.30 -0.22 -10.31
CA ASP A 263 5.81 0.87 -9.47
C ASP A 263 5.88 2.24 -10.17
N VAL A 264 6.93 2.47 -10.96
CA VAL A 264 7.05 3.67 -11.82
C VAL A 264 5.93 3.70 -12.86
N VAL A 265 5.43 2.56 -13.34
CA VAL A 265 4.25 2.55 -14.22
C VAL A 265 2.98 2.91 -13.48
N LEU A 266 2.76 2.41 -12.27
CA LEU A 266 1.62 2.85 -11.47
C LEU A 266 1.66 4.37 -11.28
N LEU A 267 2.85 4.92 -10.97
CA LEU A 267 3.08 6.35 -10.86
C LEU A 267 2.76 7.08 -12.18
N GLU A 268 3.33 6.67 -13.32
CA GLU A 268 3.09 7.29 -14.63
C GLU A 268 1.60 7.25 -15.00
N LEU A 269 0.89 6.15 -14.73
CA LEU A 269 -0.55 6.03 -14.98
C LEU A 269 -1.34 7.10 -14.19
N CYS A 270 -0.98 7.30 -12.93
CA CYS A 270 -1.61 8.28 -12.05
C CYS A 270 -1.26 9.73 -12.40
N ARG A 271 0.00 9.99 -12.76
CA ARG A 271 0.53 11.34 -13.02
C ARG A 271 0.22 11.85 -14.42
N ASP A 272 0.39 11.00 -15.43
CA ASP A 272 0.49 11.40 -16.83
C ASP A 272 -0.67 10.92 -17.69
N HIS A 273 -1.43 9.92 -17.23
CA HIS A 273 -2.49 9.28 -18.02
C HIS A 273 -3.91 9.49 -17.47
N ASP A 274 -4.08 10.46 -16.55
CA ASP A 274 -5.37 10.88 -15.98
C ASP A 274 -6.17 9.75 -15.29
N TRP A 275 -5.46 8.76 -14.73
CA TRP A 275 -6.11 7.74 -13.91
C TRP A 275 -6.60 8.32 -12.59
N LYS A 276 -7.74 7.84 -12.09
CA LYS A 276 -8.29 8.23 -10.78
C LYS A 276 -7.60 7.51 -9.64
N CYS A 277 -6.36 7.92 -9.42
CA CYS A 277 -5.53 7.46 -8.34
C CYS A 277 -5.69 8.32 -7.09
N TRP A 278 -5.70 7.66 -5.93
CA TRP A 278 -5.76 8.31 -4.64
C TRP A 278 -4.67 7.75 -3.73
N THR A 279 -3.99 8.65 -3.00
CA THR A 279 -2.95 8.30 -2.03
C THR A 279 -3.47 8.60 -0.63
N LEU A 280 -3.21 7.69 0.31
CA LEU A 280 -3.50 7.87 1.72
C LEU A 280 -2.20 8.13 2.50
N GLU A 281 -2.16 9.24 3.24
CA GLU A 281 -1.00 9.67 4.01
C GLU A 281 -1.34 9.89 5.49
N PRO A 282 -0.65 9.29 6.46
CA PRO A 282 0.26 8.16 6.28
C PRO A 282 -0.46 6.93 5.71
N GLY A 283 0.28 6.06 5.01
CA GLY A 283 -0.24 4.80 4.46
C GLY A 283 -0.74 3.81 5.52
N LEU A 284 -1.60 2.88 5.11
CA LEU A 284 -2.07 1.77 5.95
C LEU A 284 -1.07 0.61 6.02
N ILE A 285 -0.22 0.51 5.00
CA ILE A 285 0.72 -0.59 4.81
C ILE A 285 2.09 0.02 4.58
N GLY A 286 3.10 -0.50 5.26
CA GLY A 286 4.48 -0.06 5.13
C GLY A 286 5.39 -1.20 4.67
N GLU A 287 6.67 -0.86 4.48
CA GLU A 287 7.71 -1.83 4.18
C GLU A 287 8.21 -2.47 5.49
N TYR A 288 8.11 -3.79 5.57
CA TYR A 288 8.93 -4.61 6.44
C TYR A 288 10.33 -4.63 5.87
N TYR A 289 11.30 -3.98 6.52
CA TYR A 289 12.63 -3.85 5.94
C TYR A 289 13.32 -5.21 5.79
N THR A 290 13.67 -5.58 4.57
CA THR A 290 14.39 -6.81 4.23
C THR A 290 15.21 -6.61 2.95
N PRO A 291 16.31 -7.36 2.73
CA PRO A 291 17.10 -7.25 1.52
C PRO A 291 16.25 -7.36 0.24
N SER A 292 16.41 -6.42 -0.69
CA SER A 292 15.62 -6.34 -1.92
C SER A 292 15.76 -7.58 -2.80
N GLU A 293 14.65 -8.28 -3.08
CA GLU A 293 14.63 -9.44 -3.98
C GLU A 293 15.02 -9.05 -5.42
N ILE A 294 14.71 -7.82 -5.85
CA ILE A 294 15.17 -7.27 -7.13
C ILE A 294 16.70 -7.17 -7.14
N ALA A 295 17.31 -6.63 -6.09
CA ALA A 295 18.76 -6.53 -5.99
C ALA A 295 19.41 -7.92 -5.95
N LEU A 296 18.87 -8.85 -5.15
CA LEU A 296 19.36 -10.23 -5.06
C LEU A 296 19.29 -10.94 -6.42
N ALA A 297 18.21 -10.77 -7.17
CA ALA A 297 18.05 -11.37 -8.49
C ALA A 297 19.06 -10.85 -9.53
N ASN A 298 19.54 -9.61 -9.36
CA ASN A 298 20.56 -8.99 -10.22
C ASN A 298 22.00 -9.34 -9.81
N MET A 299 22.21 -9.87 -8.60
CA MET A 299 23.53 -10.28 -8.12
C MET A 299 23.89 -11.71 -8.54
N PRO A 300 25.20 -12.02 -8.68
CA PRO A 300 25.69 -13.39 -8.82
C PRO A 300 25.26 -14.27 -7.65
N GLU A 301 24.98 -15.56 -7.92
CA GLU A 301 24.46 -16.50 -6.91
C GLU A 301 25.36 -16.62 -5.67
N ALA A 302 26.69 -16.63 -5.87
CA ALA A 302 27.69 -16.73 -4.80
C ALA A 302 27.68 -15.54 -3.82
N ASP A 303 27.07 -14.42 -4.20
CA ASP A 303 27.00 -13.21 -3.36
C ASP A 303 25.65 -13.07 -2.66
N ARG A 304 24.62 -13.82 -3.08
CA ARG A 304 23.27 -13.76 -2.50
C ARG A 304 23.22 -14.22 -1.05
N GLU A 305 23.98 -15.26 -0.70
CA GLU A 305 24.03 -15.79 0.67
C GLU A 305 24.64 -14.80 1.68
N LYS A 306 25.48 -13.87 1.20
CA LYS A 306 26.16 -12.86 2.04
C LYS A 306 25.34 -11.60 2.25
N ALA A 307 24.30 -11.38 1.45
CA ALA A 307 23.44 -10.19 1.51
C ALA A 307 22.36 -10.28 2.60
N ALA A 308 22.37 -11.32 3.43
CA ALA A 308 21.47 -11.44 4.58
C ALA A 308 21.92 -10.48 5.69
N VAL A 309 21.21 -9.36 5.84
CA VAL A 309 21.30 -8.50 7.03
C VAL A 309 20.06 -8.75 7.87
N GLU A 310 20.27 -9.21 9.10
CA GLU A 310 19.28 -9.20 10.18
C GLU A 310 19.30 -7.83 10.86
N GLU A 311 18.63 -6.85 10.26
CA GLU A 311 18.13 -5.70 11.02
C GLU A 311 16.66 -5.55 10.67
N ILE A 312 15.82 -6.16 11.50
CA ILE A 312 14.38 -5.92 11.49
C ILE A 312 14.21 -4.51 12.06
N TYR A 313 13.90 -3.54 11.20
CA TYR A 313 13.53 -2.21 11.61
C TYR A 313 12.02 -2.14 11.87
N ASP A 314 11.62 -1.28 12.80
CA ASP A 314 10.23 -0.87 12.94
C ASP A 314 9.72 -0.33 11.60
N THR A 315 8.55 -0.80 11.17
CA THR A 315 7.89 -0.24 9.99
C THR A 315 7.32 1.14 10.32
N TRP A 316 7.78 2.15 9.58
CA TRP A 316 7.28 3.52 9.71
C TRP A 316 5.77 3.61 9.57
N ASN A 317 5.19 4.60 10.24
CA ASN A 317 3.76 4.92 10.23
C ASN A 317 2.84 3.89 10.90
N LEU A 318 3.37 2.78 11.42
CA LEU A 318 2.61 1.75 12.13
C LEU A 318 2.86 1.83 13.64
N ARG A 319 1.80 1.74 14.45
CA ARG A 319 1.91 1.74 15.91
C ARG A 319 2.18 0.34 16.47
N CYS A 320 1.62 -0.67 15.84
CA CYS A 320 1.85 -2.06 16.18
C CYS A 320 2.00 -2.87 14.90
N ALA A 321 3.19 -2.78 14.30
CA ALA A 321 3.53 -3.50 13.09
C ALA A 321 3.40 -5.00 13.34
N VAL A 322 2.59 -5.71 12.55
CA VAL A 322 2.24 -7.10 12.83
C VAL A 322 3.41 -8.05 12.60
N ARG A 323 4.43 -7.63 11.83
CA ARG A 323 5.65 -8.42 11.60
C ARG A 323 6.79 -8.06 12.56
N GLN A 324 6.54 -7.25 13.59
CA GLN A 324 7.53 -6.99 14.63
C GLN A 324 7.94 -8.28 15.35
N ARG A 325 9.18 -8.32 15.84
CA ARG A 325 9.78 -9.52 16.44
C ARG A 325 8.97 -10.08 17.62
N ALA A 326 8.39 -9.23 18.46
CA ALA A 326 7.60 -9.64 19.62
C ALA A 326 6.29 -10.36 19.27
N LEU A 327 5.85 -10.31 18.01
CA LEU A 327 4.69 -11.04 17.50
C LEU A 327 5.07 -12.35 16.79
N TRP A 328 6.37 -12.66 16.63
CA TRP A 328 6.80 -13.91 16.02
C TRP A 328 6.67 -15.08 16.99
N VAL A 329 6.11 -16.19 16.50
CA VAL A 329 6.04 -17.47 17.22
C VAL A 329 6.38 -18.60 16.26
N GLU A 330 7.29 -19.48 16.67
CA GLU A 330 7.74 -20.62 15.87
C GLU A 330 6.59 -21.53 15.43
N GLU A 331 6.68 -22.10 14.22
CA GLU A 331 5.60 -22.92 13.63
C GLU A 331 5.25 -24.15 14.47
N GLY A 332 6.22 -24.71 15.21
CA GLY A 332 6.01 -25.87 16.09
C GLY A 332 5.28 -25.57 17.40
N ASP A 333 5.13 -24.30 17.78
CA ASP A 333 4.44 -23.90 19.02
C ASP A 333 2.96 -23.53 18.73
N GLU A 334 2.14 -24.55 18.53
CA GLU A 334 0.70 -24.37 18.24
C GLU A 334 -0.02 -23.58 19.34
N GLY A 335 0.33 -23.82 20.61
CA GLY A 335 -0.26 -23.14 21.77
C GLY A 335 0.12 -21.67 21.83
N GLY A 336 1.40 -21.36 21.63
CA GLY A 336 1.90 -19.99 21.54
C GLY A 336 1.30 -19.24 20.36
N ARG A 337 1.19 -19.88 19.18
CA ARG A 337 0.56 -19.26 18.00
C ARG A 337 -0.90 -18.93 18.26
N GLN A 338 -1.68 -19.87 18.83
CA GLN A 338 -3.07 -19.60 19.17
C GLN A 338 -3.19 -18.47 20.21
N GLY A 339 -2.35 -18.47 21.23
CA GLY A 339 -2.30 -17.40 22.24
C GLY A 339 -1.98 -16.03 21.63
N MET A 340 -1.04 -15.97 20.69
CA MET A 340 -0.67 -14.74 19.99
C MET A 340 -1.81 -14.23 19.08
N ILE A 341 -2.46 -15.13 18.34
CA ILE A 341 -3.65 -14.80 17.56
C ILE A 341 -4.73 -14.18 18.46
N ASP A 342 -5.02 -14.80 19.60
CA ASP A 342 -6.05 -14.31 20.51
C ASP A 342 -5.68 -12.93 21.12
N ARG A 343 -4.40 -12.70 21.41
CA ARG A 343 -3.86 -11.40 21.84
C ARG A 343 -4.07 -10.33 20.77
N VAL A 344 -3.62 -10.58 19.54
CA VAL A 344 -3.77 -9.65 18.41
C VAL A 344 -5.25 -9.35 18.13
N ARG A 345 -6.12 -10.34 18.20
CA ARG A 345 -7.58 -10.15 18.01
C ARG A 345 -8.25 -9.33 19.10
N ARG A 346 -7.65 -9.20 20.29
CA ARG A 346 -8.08 -8.26 21.33
C ARG A 346 -7.52 -6.85 21.14
N GLY A 347 -6.68 -6.63 20.12
CA GLY A 347 -6.02 -5.35 19.86
C GLY A 347 -4.85 -5.08 20.80
N GLU A 348 -4.29 -6.12 21.42
CA GLU A 348 -3.19 -6.00 22.38
C GLU A 348 -1.84 -6.05 21.64
N CYS A 349 -1.14 -4.91 21.61
CA CYS A 349 0.22 -4.84 21.09
C CYS A 349 1.24 -5.27 22.16
N PRO A 350 2.20 -6.16 21.85
CA PRO A 350 3.37 -6.39 22.69
C PRO A 350 4.22 -5.12 22.88
N ALA A 351 4.82 -5.00 24.07
CA ALA A 351 5.88 -4.02 24.27
C ALA A 351 7.19 -4.49 23.62
N ASP A 352 8.03 -3.55 23.19
CA ASP A 352 9.29 -3.83 22.49
C ASP A 352 10.26 -4.70 23.33
N ASP A 353 10.16 -4.65 24.67
CA ASP A 353 10.98 -5.41 25.62
C ASP A 353 10.44 -6.83 25.92
N GLU A 354 9.27 -7.22 25.39
CA GLU A 354 8.71 -8.56 25.56
C GLU A 354 9.40 -9.62 24.67
N VAL A 355 10.53 -9.27 24.04
CA VAL A 355 11.41 -10.23 23.36
C VAL A 355 11.90 -11.22 24.40
N VAL A 356 11.19 -12.35 24.52
CA VAL A 356 11.66 -13.50 25.29
C VAL A 356 13.01 -13.88 24.69
N GLU A 357 14.08 -13.72 25.46
CA GLU A 357 15.36 -14.31 25.12
C GLU A 357 15.13 -15.81 24.91
N VAL A 358 15.10 -16.25 23.65
CA VAL A 358 15.32 -17.65 23.32
C VAL A 358 16.81 -17.89 23.52
N VAL A 359 17.24 -17.94 24.78
CA VAL A 359 18.54 -18.46 25.15
C VAL A 359 18.48 -19.95 24.86
N GLY A 360 18.96 -20.34 23.68
CA GLY A 360 19.40 -21.69 23.40
C GLY A 360 20.54 -22.04 24.35
N SER A 361 20.19 -22.61 25.51
CA SER A 361 21.09 -23.39 26.32
C SER A 361 20.91 -24.86 25.90
N GLY A 362 21.84 -25.32 25.07
CA GLY A 362 21.97 -26.70 24.60
C GLY A 362 23.37 -26.93 24.07
#